data_AF-W2SSW1-F1
#
_entry.id   AF-W2SSW1-F1
#
_cell.length_a   1.000
_cell.length_b   1.000
_cell.length_c   1.000
_cell.angle_alpha   90.00
_cell.angle_beta   90.00
_cell.angle_gamma   90.00
#
_symmetry.space_group_name_H-M   'P 1'
#
loop_
_entity.id
_entity.type
_entity.pdbx_description
1 polymer ?
#
loop_
_entity_poly.entity_id
_entity_poly.type
_entity_poly.pdbx_seq_one_letter_code
_entity_poly.pdbx_strand_id
1 'polypeptide(L)'
;MSCVTGILSLALCATIFHKGFQQKKEVLFQIKSLYKNEDDAEEKDNLMKGLTCAQKIEHLKGILRMAVDKNGGVPVQSISRIFNRVALNPLSNDFLTHFLFENWKAICNRLKNHERFLQRVIGACLLNMHSNAEIMLVRTNSFMFHSFSILFFT
;
A
#
# COMPACT_ATOMS: atom_id res chain seq x y z
N MET A 1 23.54 -11.87 -8.53
CA MET A 1 22.51 -12.93 -8.48
C MET A 1 21.09 -12.35 -8.52
N SER A 2 20.93 -11.15 -9.12
CA SER A 2 19.77 -10.26 -8.92
C SER A 2 18.59 -10.51 -9.87
N CYS A 3 18.80 -11.27 -10.95
CA CYS A 3 17.80 -11.41 -12.01
C CYS A 3 16.75 -12.52 -11.72
N VAL A 4 17.09 -13.51 -10.90
CA VAL A 4 16.26 -14.72 -10.69
C VAL A 4 15.09 -14.45 -9.72
N THR A 5 15.26 -13.55 -8.75
CA THR A 5 14.26 -13.23 -7.74
C THR A 5 13.22 -12.20 -8.23
N GLY A 6 13.62 -11.25 -9.07
CA GLY A 6 12.71 -10.32 -9.75
C GLY A 6 11.70 -11.02 -10.69
N ILE A 7 12.15 -12.05 -11.42
CA ILE A 7 11.28 -12.90 -12.24
C ILE A 7 10.27 -13.66 -11.37
N LEU A 8 10.70 -14.15 -10.19
CA LEU A 8 9.82 -14.86 -9.25
C LEU A 8 8.73 -13.95 -8.68
N SER A 9 9.04 -12.68 -8.39
CA SER A 9 8.08 -11.71 -7.83
C SER A 9 7.03 -11.24 -8.84
N LEU A 10 7.45 -10.94 -10.07
CA LEU A 10 6.55 -10.61 -11.18
C LEU A 10 5.66 -11.81 -11.54
N ALA A 11 6.24 -13.01 -11.57
CA ALA A 11 5.49 -14.24 -11.74
C ALA A 11 4.49 -14.48 -10.61
N LEU A 12 4.80 -14.09 -9.36
CA LEU A 12 3.90 -14.25 -8.22
C LEU A 12 2.60 -13.46 -8.39
N CYS A 13 2.67 -12.17 -8.75
CA CYS A 13 1.46 -11.39 -8.99
C CYS A 13 0.69 -11.94 -10.20
N ALA A 14 1.35 -12.23 -11.32
CA ALA A 14 0.68 -12.77 -12.51
C ALA A 14 0.02 -14.14 -12.25
N THR A 15 0.66 -15.05 -11.52
CA THR A 15 0.11 -16.37 -11.19
C THR A 15 -1.00 -16.31 -10.14
N ILE A 16 -0.88 -15.45 -9.13
CA ILE A 16 -1.91 -15.26 -8.09
C ILE A 16 -3.18 -14.64 -8.67
N PHE A 17 -3.05 -13.63 -9.54
CA PHE A 17 -4.19 -12.94 -10.15
C PHE A 17 -4.90 -13.77 -11.23
N HIS A 18 -4.19 -14.62 -11.98
CA HIS A 18 -4.78 -15.36 -13.10
C HIS A 18 -5.16 -16.83 -12.83
N LYS A 19 -4.61 -17.50 -11.80
CA LYS A 19 -4.77 -18.97 -11.66
C LYS A 19 -5.45 -19.46 -10.38
N GLY A 20 -6.03 -18.59 -9.56
CA GLY A 20 -6.68 -19.04 -8.32
C GLY A 20 -5.74 -19.79 -7.37
N PHE A 21 -4.42 -19.55 -7.49
CA PHE A 21 -3.40 -20.24 -6.70
C PHE A 21 -3.54 -19.81 -5.23
N GLN A 22 -3.72 -20.76 -4.33
CA GLN A 22 -3.76 -20.50 -2.89
C GLN A 22 -2.37 -20.05 -2.43
N GLN A 23 -2.23 -18.75 -2.08
CA GLN A 23 -0.96 -18.23 -1.56
C GLN A 23 -0.61 -18.92 -0.24
N LYS A 24 0.43 -19.76 -0.25
CA LYS A 24 0.98 -20.35 0.96
C LYS A 24 1.54 -19.24 1.85
N LYS A 25 1.10 -19.19 3.11
CA LYS A 25 1.55 -18.24 4.13
C LYS A 25 3.08 -18.14 4.19
N GLU A 26 3.76 -19.29 4.17
CA GLU A 26 5.22 -19.41 4.21
C GLU A 26 5.94 -18.62 3.11
N VAL A 27 5.43 -18.65 1.87
CA VAL A 27 6.02 -17.91 0.73
C VAL A 27 5.99 -16.41 0.99
N LEU A 28 4.89 -15.90 1.55
CA LEU A 28 4.80 -14.48 1.90
C LEU A 28 5.77 -14.09 3.03
N PHE A 29 5.96 -14.96 4.02
CA PHE A 29 6.97 -14.75 5.07
C PHE A 29 8.39 -14.72 4.51
N GLN A 30 8.70 -15.63 3.57
CA GLN A 30 10.00 -15.65 2.90
C GLN A 30 10.25 -14.36 2.11
N ILE A 31 9.28 -13.92 1.29
CA ILE A 31 9.38 -12.66 0.54
C ILE A 31 9.57 -11.47 1.48
N LYS A 32 8.84 -11.44 2.61
CA LYS A 32 8.99 -10.37 3.61
C LYS A 32 10.37 -10.38 4.28
N SER A 33 10.94 -11.56 4.51
CA SER A 33 12.30 -11.69 5.04
C SER A 33 13.34 -11.20 4.03
N LEU A 34 13.20 -11.59 2.75
CA LEU A 34 14.07 -11.12 1.67
C LEU A 34 14.01 -9.60 1.54
N TYR A 35 12.80 -9.02 1.54
CA TYR A 35 12.61 -7.57 1.43
C TYR A 35 13.38 -6.78 2.51
N LYS A 36 13.44 -7.31 3.74
CA LYS A 36 14.13 -6.65 4.85
C LYS A 36 15.65 -6.64 4.70
N ASN A 37 16.19 -7.69 4.09
CA ASN A 37 17.63 -7.91 3.94
C ASN A 37 18.16 -7.47 2.56
N GLU A 38 17.27 -7.08 1.66
CA GLU A 38 17.64 -6.62 0.31
C GLU A 38 18.11 -5.16 0.33
N ASP A 39 19.28 -4.94 -0.28
CA ASP A 39 19.91 -3.63 -0.43
C ASP A 39 19.74 -3.08 -1.85
N ASP A 40 19.58 -3.96 -2.85
CA ASP A 40 19.31 -3.56 -4.22
C ASP A 40 17.92 -2.93 -4.34
N ALA A 41 17.87 -1.69 -4.80
CA ALA A 41 16.63 -0.91 -4.83
C ALA A 41 15.60 -1.46 -5.82
N GLU A 42 16.05 -2.04 -6.94
CA GLU A 42 15.17 -2.64 -7.94
C GLU A 42 14.56 -3.93 -7.41
N GLU A 43 15.38 -4.77 -6.80
CA GLU A 43 14.94 -6.04 -6.24
C GLU A 43 14.03 -5.83 -5.03
N LYS A 44 14.32 -4.84 -4.19
CA LYS A 44 13.44 -4.43 -3.10
C LYS A 44 12.08 -3.94 -3.60
N ASP A 45 12.06 -3.20 -4.72
CA ASP A 45 10.82 -2.79 -5.38
C ASP A 45 10.05 -3.98 -5.94
N ASN A 46 10.73 -4.96 -6.53
CA ASN A 46 10.14 -6.21 -7.01
C ASN A 46 9.54 -7.01 -5.86
N LEU A 47 10.28 -7.28 -4.79
CA LEU A 47 9.78 -7.98 -3.61
C LEU A 47 8.55 -7.29 -3.02
N MET A 48 8.54 -5.96 -2.99
CA MET A 48 7.36 -5.19 -2.57
C MET A 48 6.15 -5.39 -3.48
N LYS A 49 6.32 -5.52 -4.82
CA LYS A 49 5.20 -5.87 -5.73
C LYS A 49 4.57 -7.19 -5.28
N GLY A 50 5.38 -8.22 -5.08
CA GLY A 50 4.93 -9.54 -4.65
C GLY A 50 4.18 -9.52 -3.32
N LEU A 51 4.66 -8.75 -2.33
CA LEU A 51 3.98 -8.57 -1.05
C LEU A 51 2.58 -7.96 -1.21
N THR A 52 2.44 -6.92 -2.04
CA THR A 52 1.15 -6.24 -2.26
C THR A 52 0.11 -7.06 -3.02
N CYS A 53 0.51 -8.21 -3.59
CA CYS A 53 -0.36 -9.18 -4.24
C CYS A 53 -0.89 -10.26 -3.26
N ALA A 54 -0.79 -10.03 -1.95
CA ALA A 54 -1.32 -10.98 -0.96
C ALA A 54 -2.83 -11.18 -1.09
N GLN A 55 -3.28 -12.43 -0.91
CA GLN A 55 -4.70 -12.83 -1.00
C GLN A 55 -5.45 -12.76 0.33
N LYS A 56 -4.87 -12.10 1.35
CA LYS A 56 -5.51 -11.92 2.65
C LYS A 56 -5.43 -10.46 3.09
N ILE A 57 -6.57 -9.90 3.48
CA ILE A 57 -6.69 -8.51 3.95
C ILE A 57 -5.72 -8.23 5.11
N GLU A 58 -5.57 -9.17 6.05
CA GLU A 58 -4.65 -9.06 7.19
C GLU A 58 -3.19 -8.81 6.77
N HIS A 59 -2.75 -9.45 5.68
CA HIS A 59 -1.40 -9.29 5.16
C HIS A 59 -1.22 -7.93 4.47
N LEU A 60 -2.21 -7.50 3.66
CA LEU A 60 -2.20 -6.20 3.01
C LEU A 60 -2.20 -5.06 4.04
N LYS A 61 -3.06 -5.14 5.07
CA LYS A 61 -3.03 -4.20 6.22
C LYS A 61 -1.66 -4.21 6.91
N GLY A 62 -1.05 -5.38 7.11
CA GLY A 62 0.29 -5.51 7.68
C GLY A 62 1.38 -4.81 6.86
N ILE A 63 1.29 -4.86 5.52
CA ILE A 63 2.21 -4.17 4.61
C ILE A 63 2.01 -2.66 4.68
N LEU A 64 0.77 -2.18 4.70
CA LEU A 64 0.50 -0.75 4.84
C LEU A 64 0.98 -0.21 6.20
N ARG A 65 0.77 -0.96 7.29
CA ARG A 65 1.29 -0.61 8.63
C ARG A 65 2.82 -0.49 8.61
N MET A 66 3.50 -1.44 7.98
CA MET A 66 4.96 -1.38 7.80
C MET A 66 5.38 -0.13 7.00
N ALA A 67 4.61 0.28 6.00
CA ALA A 67 4.91 1.48 5.21
C ALA A 67 4.78 2.79 6.01
N VAL A 68 3.77 2.88 6.88
CA VAL A 68 3.50 4.09 7.67
C VAL A 68 4.22 4.11 9.02
N ASP A 69 4.80 2.99 9.44
CA ASP A 69 5.69 2.94 10.59
C ASP A 69 7.02 3.63 10.27
N LYS A 70 7.44 4.55 11.15
CA LYS A 70 8.74 5.23 11.05
C LYS A 70 9.91 4.24 11.12
N ASN A 71 9.73 3.13 11.83
CA ASN A 71 10.73 2.09 12.01
C ASN A 71 10.52 0.91 11.04
N GLY A 72 9.57 1.01 10.11
CA GLY A 72 9.23 -0.09 9.19
C GLY A 72 10.23 -0.32 8.05
N GLY A 73 11.31 0.46 7.97
CA GLY A 73 12.36 0.32 6.96
C GLY A 73 11.91 0.66 5.53
N VAL A 74 10.79 1.37 5.39
CA VAL A 74 10.24 1.79 4.09
C VAL A 74 10.67 3.23 3.78
N PRO A 75 11.38 3.48 2.66
CA PRO A 75 11.70 4.83 2.21
C PRO A 75 10.44 5.65 1.92
N VAL A 76 10.47 6.96 2.20
CA VAL A 76 9.29 7.83 2.06
C VAL A 76 8.71 7.81 0.63
N GLN A 77 9.56 7.84 -0.39
CA GLN A 77 9.15 7.74 -1.80
C GLN A 77 8.47 6.42 -2.18
N SER A 78 8.72 5.36 -1.42
CA SER A 78 8.13 4.04 -1.63
C SER A 78 6.74 3.93 -0.99
N ILE A 79 6.41 4.76 0.01
CA ILE A 79 5.12 4.72 0.71
C ILE A 79 3.98 4.89 -0.29
N SER A 80 3.98 5.95 -1.11
CA SER A 80 2.89 6.16 -2.07
C SER A 80 2.81 5.05 -3.12
N ARG A 81 3.94 4.43 -3.50
CA ARG A 81 3.96 3.29 -4.43
C ARG A 81 3.28 2.06 -3.82
N ILE A 82 3.51 1.80 -2.54
CA ILE A 82 2.88 0.69 -1.81
C ILE A 82 1.38 0.89 -1.76
N PHE A 83 0.91 2.08 -1.39
CA PHE A 83 -0.52 2.39 -1.37
C PHE A 83 -1.16 2.21 -2.75
N ASN A 84 -0.53 2.73 -3.82
CA ASN A 84 -1.02 2.52 -5.19
C ASN A 84 -1.10 1.05 -5.58
N ARG A 85 -0.12 0.23 -5.18
CA ARG A 85 -0.13 -1.21 -5.51
C ARG A 85 -1.19 -1.97 -4.73
N VAL A 86 -1.36 -1.67 -3.44
CA VAL A 86 -2.44 -2.26 -2.64
C VAL A 86 -3.80 -1.84 -3.18
N ALA A 87 -3.95 -0.59 -3.63
CA ALA A 87 -5.16 -0.09 -4.28
C ALA A 87 -5.54 -0.82 -5.58
N LEU A 88 -4.59 -1.49 -6.24
CA LEU A 88 -4.88 -2.34 -7.41
C LEU A 88 -5.29 -3.76 -7.01
N ASN A 89 -5.19 -4.12 -5.72
CA ASN A 89 -5.63 -5.41 -5.21
C ASN A 89 -7.16 -5.38 -5.00
N PRO A 90 -7.93 -6.32 -5.55
CA PRO A 90 -9.39 -6.37 -5.42
C PRO A 90 -9.88 -6.44 -3.96
N LEU A 91 -9.07 -6.98 -3.05
CA LEU A 91 -9.40 -7.05 -1.63
C LEU A 91 -9.30 -5.67 -0.94
N SER A 92 -8.73 -4.66 -1.59
CA SER A 92 -8.50 -3.35 -1.00
C SER A 92 -9.77 -2.53 -0.83
N ASN A 93 -10.78 -2.77 -1.66
CA ASN A 93 -12.11 -2.16 -1.56
C ASN A 93 -12.73 -2.31 -0.17
N ASP A 94 -12.48 -3.45 0.49
CA ASP A 94 -13.08 -3.77 1.78
C ASP A 94 -12.45 -3.02 2.96
N PHE A 95 -11.27 -2.39 2.78
CA PHE A 95 -10.56 -1.85 3.93
C PHE A 95 -9.67 -0.63 3.70
N LEU A 96 -9.28 -0.30 2.47
CA LEU A 96 -8.21 0.66 2.23
C LEU A 96 -8.60 2.09 2.63
N THR A 97 -9.84 2.49 2.33
CA THR A 97 -10.40 3.77 2.78
C THR A 97 -10.43 3.85 4.30
N HIS A 98 -10.94 2.82 4.97
CA HIS A 98 -10.98 2.78 6.43
C HIS A 98 -9.57 2.84 7.04
N PHE A 99 -8.62 2.12 6.45
CA PHE A 99 -7.23 2.14 6.87
C PHE A 99 -6.63 3.56 6.81
N LEU A 100 -6.92 4.33 5.76
CA LEU A 100 -6.49 5.73 5.65
C LEU A 100 -6.97 6.54 6.86
N PHE A 101 -8.24 6.41 7.23
CA PHE A 101 -8.82 7.14 8.36
C PHE A 101 -8.22 6.72 9.70
N GLU A 102 -8.15 5.41 9.97
CA GLU A 102 -7.58 4.88 11.21
C GLU A 102 -6.11 5.29 11.40
N ASN A 103 -5.36 5.45 10.30
CA ASN A 103 -3.91 5.70 10.33
C ASN A 103 -3.52 7.11 9.85
N TRP A 104 -4.50 8.02 9.71
CA TRP A 104 -4.28 9.36 9.14
C TRP A 104 -3.12 10.11 9.77
N LYS A 105 -3.09 10.16 11.12
CA LYS A 105 -2.01 10.82 11.86
C LYS A 105 -0.63 10.23 11.58
N ALA A 106 -0.52 8.90 11.47
CA ALA A 106 0.74 8.23 11.16
C ALA A 106 1.19 8.53 9.72
N ILE A 107 0.25 8.51 8.77
CA ILE A 107 0.48 8.85 7.36
C ILE A 107 0.98 10.29 7.24
N CYS A 108 0.29 11.25 7.83
CA CYS A 108 0.69 12.66 7.83
C CYS A 108 2.06 12.86 8.48
N ASN A 109 2.34 12.20 9.60
CA ASN A 109 3.65 12.30 10.24
C ASN A 109 4.79 11.78 9.36
N ARG A 110 4.57 10.70 8.59
CA ARG A 110 5.57 10.18 7.65
C ARG A 110 5.74 11.06 6.42
N LEU A 111 4.67 11.73 5.98
CA LEU A 111 4.62 12.46 4.71
C LEU A 111 4.55 13.99 4.86
N LYS A 112 4.77 14.52 6.08
CA LYS A 112 4.57 15.94 6.42
C LYS A 112 5.26 16.97 5.51
N ASN A 113 6.39 16.59 4.90
CA ASN A 113 7.17 17.45 3.99
C ASN A 113 7.12 16.94 2.54
N HIS A 114 6.20 16.03 2.24
CA HIS A 114 6.12 15.32 0.98
C HIS A 114 4.68 15.31 0.46
N GLU A 115 4.13 16.50 0.29
CA GLU A 115 2.73 16.71 -0.12
C GLU A 115 2.37 15.86 -1.34
N ARG A 116 3.18 15.86 -2.40
CA ARG A 116 2.96 15.02 -3.61
C ARG A 116 2.78 13.52 -3.29
N PHE A 117 3.51 12.97 -2.32
CA PHE A 117 3.33 11.57 -1.92
C PHE A 117 2.08 11.38 -1.08
N LEU A 118 1.74 12.36 -0.23
CA LEU A 118 0.48 12.37 0.53
C LEU A 118 -0.73 12.42 -0.41
N GLN A 119 -0.74 13.28 -1.44
CA GLN A 119 -1.84 13.34 -2.41
C GLN A 119 -2.02 12.00 -3.13
N ARG A 120 -0.92 11.34 -3.50
CA ARG A 120 -0.95 10.02 -4.14
C ARG A 120 -1.53 8.94 -3.22
N VAL A 121 -1.13 8.92 -1.94
CA VAL A 121 -1.69 7.99 -0.95
C VAL A 121 -3.19 8.20 -0.81
N ILE A 122 -3.61 9.45 -0.66
CA ILE A 122 -5.01 9.83 -0.55
C ILE A 122 -5.79 9.39 -1.79
N GLY A 123 -5.31 9.72 -2.99
CA GLY A 123 -5.94 9.35 -4.25
C GLY A 123 -6.08 7.83 -4.40
N ALA A 124 -5.05 7.07 -4.05
CA ALA A 124 -5.09 5.60 -4.09
C ALA A 124 -6.21 5.01 -3.21
N CYS A 125 -6.38 5.55 -2.01
CA CYS A 125 -7.41 5.10 -1.09
C CYS A 125 -8.80 5.50 -1.56
N LEU A 126 -8.98 6.73 -2.04
CA LEU A 126 -10.28 7.24 -2.45
C LEU A 126 -10.80 6.64 -3.76
N LEU A 127 -9.91 6.23 -4.67
CA LEU A 127 -10.33 5.51 -5.89
C LEU A 127 -11.01 4.16 -5.57
N ASN A 128 -10.73 3.59 -4.39
CA ASN A 128 -11.37 2.36 -3.89
C ASN A 128 -12.56 2.64 -2.96
N MET A 129 -13.03 3.89 -2.90
CA MET A 129 -14.23 4.25 -2.15
C MET A 129 -15.46 3.82 -2.94
N HIS A 130 -16.25 2.91 -2.38
CA HIS A 130 -17.39 2.32 -3.08
C HIS A 130 -18.72 2.41 -2.31
N SER A 131 -18.71 2.94 -1.09
CA SER A 131 -19.91 3.08 -0.28
C SER A 131 -20.28 4.53 0.05
N ASN A 132 -21.59 4.80 0.15
CA ASN A 132 -22.10 6.09 0.61
C ASN A 132 -21.64 6.42 2.05
N ALA A 133 -21.40 5.40 2.88
CA ALA A 133 -20.87 5.57 4.22
C ALA A 133 -19.45 6.15 4.22
N GLU A 134 -18.58 5.68 3.34
CA GLU A 134 -17.23 6.24 3.18
C GLU A 134 -17.26 7.66 2.63
N ILE A 135 -18.15 7.94 1.66
CA ILE A 135 -18.36 9.31 1.14
C ILE A 135 -18.79 10.25 2.26
N MET A 136 -19.73 9.83 3.11
CA MET A 136 -20.13 10.59 4.29
C MET A 136 -18.98 10.78 5.28
N LEU A 137 -18.13 9.77 5.46
CA LEU A 137 -17.00 9.83 6.38
C LEU A 137 -15.94 10.83 5.91
N VAL A 138 -15.68 10.92 4.59
CA VAL A 138 -14.85 11.99 4.01
C VAL A 138 -15.47 13.37 4.24
N ARG A 139 -16.78 13.51 4.02
CA ARG A 139 -17.50 14.80 4.12
C ARG A 139 -17.61 15.33 5.56
N THR A 140 -17.73 14.44 6.54
CA THR A 140 -17.93 14.82 7.95
C THR A 140 -16.62 15.06 8.70
N ASN A 141 -15.49 14.57 8.18
CA ASN A 141 -14.19 14.72 8.82
C ASN A 141 -13.53 16.04 8.38
N SER A 142 -13.83 17.14 9.09
CA SER A 142 -13.41 18.51 8.73
C SER A 142 -11.90 18.67 8.55
N PHE A 143 -11.09 17.92 9.31
CA PHE A 143 -9.62 17.88 9.21
C PHE A 143 -9.15 17.37 7.85
N MET A 144 -9.77 16.31 7.34
CA MET A 144 -9.49 15.76 6.03
C MET A 144 -10.06 16.67 4.94
N PHE A 145 -11.28 17.18 5.11
CA PHE A 145 -11.93 18.07 4.13
C PHE A 145 -11.10 19.32 3.82
N HIS A 146 -10.46 19.93 4.83
CA HIS A 146 -9.57 21.08 4.61
C HIS A 146 -8.30 20.70 3.83
N SER A 147 -7.71 19.53 4.11
CA SER A 147 -6.60 19.00 3.31
C SER A 147 -7.04 18.63 1.88
N PHE A 148 -8.28 18.18 1.69
CA PHE A 148 -8.85 17.85 0.38
C PHE A 148 -9.14 19.08 -0.49
N SER A 149 -9.63 20.17 0.11
CA SER A 149 -9.91 21.42 -0.61
C SER A 149 -8.64 22.05 -1.21
N ILE A 150 -7.49 21.88 -0.56
CA ILE A 150 -6.19 22.36 -1.04
C ILE A 150 -5.67 21.48 -2.19
N LEU A 151 -6.10 20.21 -2.27
CA LEU A 151 -5.59 19.21 -3.22
C LEU A 151 -6.35 19.14 -4.55
N PHE A 152 -7.57 19.69 -4.62
CA PHE A 152 -8.41 19.65 -5.83
C PHE A 152 -8.53 21.01 -6.56
N PHE A 153 -7.95 22.09 -6.02
CA PHE A 153 -8.04 23.45 -6.59
C PHE A 153 -6.68 24.07 -7.00
N THR A 154 -5.63 23.27 -7.16
CA THR A 154 -4.37 23.64 -7.82
C THR A 154 -3.98 22.57 -8.81
#